data_AF-A0A7S3M9P7-F1
#
_entry.id   AF-A0A7S3M9P7-F1
#
_cell.length_a   1.000
_cell.length_b   1.000
_cell.length_c   1.000
_cell.angle_alpha   90.00
_cell.angle_beta   90.00
_cell.angle_gamma   90.00
#
_symmetry.space_group_name_H-M   'P 1'
#
loop_
_entity.id
_entity.type
_entity.pdbx_description
1 polymer ?
#
loop_
_entity_poly.entity_id
_entity_poly.type
_entity_poly.pdbx_seq_one_letter_code
_entity_poly.pdbx_strand_id
1 'polypeptide(L)'
;SDRHGNYVVQCILQYGTSEAKSRVIEAIRNDLVKFAKSKLSSNVVEKCFEAVCTGEDAGSLSVERAALYRTVLDNPTDKNSPLRQLVNDKFGNYAVQRMIKHS
;
A
#
# COMPACT_ATOMS: atom_id res chain seq x y z
N SER A 1 10.14 14.70 5.15
CA SER A 1 10.15 13.77 4.02
C SER A 1 9.84 14.53 2.75
N ASP A 2 10.71 14.37 1.77
CA ASP A 2 10.85 15.23 0.60
C ASP A 2 9.58 15.30 -0.26
N ARG A 3 9.19 16.51 -0.68
CA ARG A 3 7.93 16.76 -1.43
C ARG A 3 8.00 16.19 -2.86
N HIS A 4 9.18 15.76 -3.32
CA HIS A 4 9.38 15.23 -4.66
C HIS A 4 9.56 13.71 -4.71
N GLY A 5 10.10 13.09 -3.65
CA GLY A 5 10.40 11.66 -3.63
C GLY A 5 9.17 10.76 -3.76
N ASN A 6 8.01 11.19 -3.27
CA ASN A 6 6.75 10.46 -3.42
C ASN A 6 6.27 10.37 -4.88
N TYR A 7 6.61 11.34 -5.74
CA TYR A 7 6.25 11.30 -7.15
C TYR A 7 7.08 10.28 -7.92
N VAL A 8 8.38 10.18 -7.61
CA VAL A 8 9.26 9.18 -8.23
C VAL A 8 8.76 7.78 -7.91
N VAL A 9 8.41 7.51 -6.64
CA VAL A 9 7.89 6.19 -6.24
C VAL A 9 6.55 5.89 -6.92
N GLN A 10 5.68 6.90 -7.08
CA GLN A 10 4.44 6.72 -7.84
C GLN A 10 4.69 6.43 -9.32
N CYS A 11 5.68 7.07 -9.94
CA CYS A 11 6.07 6.78 -11.32
C CYS A 11 6.57 5.34 -11.47
N ILE A 12 7.35 4.81 -10.51
CA ILE A 12 7.78 3.41 -10.52
C ILE A 12 6.57 2.49 -10.39
N LEU A 13 5.63 2.79 -9.49
CA LEU A 13 4.41 2.01 -9.30
C LEU A 13 3.48 2.02 -10.53
N GLN A 14 3.56 3.06 -11.37
CA GLN A 14 2.74 3.18 -12.57
C GLN A 14 3.42 2.59 -13.81
N TYR A 15 4.68 2.94 -14.06
CA TYR A 15 5.38 2.67 -15.33
C TYR A 15 6.62 1.78 -15.17
N GLY A 16 7.02 1.44 -13.94
CA GLY A 16 8.17 0.57 -13.69
C GLY A 16 7.93 -0.88 -14.10
N THR A 17 8.99 -1.67 -14.11
CA THR A 17 8.90 -3.13 -14.29
C THR A 17 8.23 -3.78 -13.07
N SER A 18 7.67 -4.99 -13.25
CA SER A 18 7.06 -5.74 -12.14
C SER A 18 8.07 -5.97 -10.99
N GLU A 19 9.35 -6.18 -11.30
CA GLU A 19 10.42 -6.29 -10.29
C GLU A 19 10.64 -4.99 -9.51
N ALA A 20 10.70 -3.84 -10.19
CA ALA A 20 10.84 -2.55 -9.52
C ALA A 20 9.63 -2.24 -8.65
N LYS A 21 8.42 -2.56 -9.12
CA LYS A 21 7.17 -2.45 -8.37
C LYS A 21 7.21 -3.34 -7.12
N SER A 22 7.61 -4.60 -7.26
CA SER A 22 7.74 -5.56 -6.17
C SER A 22 8.66 -5.04 -5.06
N ARG A 23 9.85 -4.54 -5.41
CA ARG A 23 10.80 -3.95 -4.44
C ARG A 23 10.24 -2.75 -3.70
N VAL A 24 9.50 -1.88 -4.39
CA VAL A 24 8.83 -0.73 -3.76
C VAL A 24 7.74 -1.21 -2.80
N ILE A 25 6.91 -2.16 -3.22
CA ILE A 25 5.81 -2.69 -2.40
C ILE A 25 6.36 -3.34 -1.14
N GLU A 26 7.45 -4.11 -1.24
CA GLU A 26 8.11 -4.72 -0.09
C GLU A 26 8.66 -3.68 0.89
N ALA A 27 9.30 -2.62 0.38
CA ALA A 27 9.78 -1.52 1.24
C ALA A 27 8.63 -0.81 1.97
N ILE A 28 7.49 -0.60 1.30
CA ILE A 28 6.29 0.00 1.90
C ILE A 28 5.66 -0.93 2.95
N ARG A 29 5.62 -2.24 2.68
CA ARG A 29 5.00 -3.25 3.56
C ARG A 29 5.61 -3.24 4.96
N ASN A 30 6.93 -3.11 5.08
CA ASN A 30 7.64 -3.15 6.36
C ASN A 30 7.19 -2.07 7.36
N ASP A 31 6.71 -0.93 6.85
CA ASP A 31 6.26 0.22 7.66
C ASP A 31 4.87 0.70 7.21
N LEU A 32 4.01 -0.22 6.75
CA LEU A 32 2.76 0.09 6.05
C LEU A 32 1.87 1.06 6.82
N VAL A 33 1.62 0.78 8.11
CA VAL A 33 0.75 1.61 8.96
C VAL A 33 1.31 3.03 9.11
N LYS A 34 2.63 3.16 9.28
CA LYS A 34 3.31 4.44 9.40
C LYS A 34 3.21 5.25 8.11
N PHE A 35 3.44 4.62 6.95
CA PHE A 35 3.36 5.30 5.66
C PHE A 35 1.93 5.69 5.29
N ALA A 36 0.95 4.84 5.56
CA ALA A 36 -0.46 5.08 5.26
C ALA A 36 -1.05 6.24 6.07
N LYS A 37 -0.57 6.46 7.30
CA LYS A 37 -1.02 7.56 8.18
C LYS A 37 -0.33 8.90 7.92
N SER A 38 0.56 8.97 6.93
CA SER A 38 1.33 10.17 6.61
C SER A 38 0.80 10.85 5.35
N LYS A 39 0.62 12.17 5.41
CA LYS A 39 0.06 13.01 4.32
C LYS A 39 0.75 12.83 2.97
N LEU A 40 2.06 12.56 2.95
CA LEU A 40 2.84 12.49 1.70
C LEU A 40 2.96 11.07 1.15
N SER A 41 2.97 10.08 2.05
CA SER A 41 3.22 8.68 1.71
C SER A 41 1.94 7.84 1.62
N SER A 42 0.80 8.32 2.12
CA SER A 42 -0.50 7.64 1.99
C SER A 42 -0.83 7.36 0.53
N ASN A 43 -0.59 8.34 -0.36
CA ASN A 43 -0.81 8.20 -1.80
C ASN A 43 0.06 7.09 -2.41
N VAL A 44 1.26 6.88 -1.88
CA VAL A 44 2.14 5.79 -2.34
C VAL A 44 1.57 4.44 -1.91
N VAL A 45 1.05 4.33 -0.68
CA VAL A 45 0.39 3.11 -0.19
C VAL A 45 -0.85 2.79 -1.04
N GLU A 46 -1.68 3.79 -1.36
CA GLU A 46 -2.83 3.62 -2.25
C GLU A 46 -2.41 3.12 -3.64
N LYS A 47 -1.31 3.66 -4.18
CA LYS A 47 -0.74 3.23 -5.46
C LYS A 47 -0.18 1.81 -5.42
N CYS A 48 0.37 1.36 -4.29
CA CYS A 48 0.73 -0.05 -4.11
C CYS A 48 -0.49 -0.96 -4.24
N PHE A 49 -1.61 -0.64 -3.59
CA PHE A 49 -2.85 -1.42 -3.71
C PHE A 49 -3.40 -1.39 -5.14
N GLU A 50 -3.34 -0.25 -5.82
CA GLU A 50 -3.74 -0.15 -7.23
C GLU A 50 -2.87 -1.03 -8.15
N ALA A 51 -1.54 -1.01 -7.96
CA ALA A 51 -0.61 -1.80 -8.76
C ALA A 51 -0.84 -3.31 -8.63
N VAL A 52 -1.07 -3.80 -7.40
CA VAL A 52 -1.24 -5.25 -7.14
C VAL A 52 -2.64 -5.77 -7.46
N CYS A 53 -3.66 -4.90 -7.57
CA CYS A 53 -5.04 -5.32 -7.82
C CYS A 53 -5.53 -5.04 -9.24
N THR A 54 -5.09 -3.94 -9.86
CA THR A 54 -5.68 -3.45 -11.13
C THR A 54 -4.65 -3.14 -12.22
N GLY A 55 -3.35 -3.13 -11.90
CA GLY A 55 -2.31 -2.90 -12.91
C GLY A 55 -2.20 -4.04 -13.91
N GLU A 56 -1.61 -3.77 -15.08
CA GLU A 56 -1.26 -4.81 -16.06
C GLU A 56 -0.38 -5.91 -15.44
N ASP A 57 0.45 -5.53 -14.46
CA ASP A 57 1.29 -6.43 -13.66
C ASP A 57 0.57 -7.11 -12.48
N ALA A 58 -0.73 -6.89 -12.26
CA ALA A 58 -1.42 -7.43 -11.07
C ALA A 58 -1.32 -8.97 -10.98
N GLY A 59 -1.30 -9.67 -12.12
CA GLY A 59 -1.08 -11.11 -12.16
C GLY A 59 0.31 -11.53 -11.66
N SER A 60 1.36 -10.80 -12.06
CA SER A 60 2.73 -11.08 -11.63
C SER A 60 3.01 -10.64 -10.19
N LEU A 61 2.23 -9.69 -9.66
CA LEU A 61 2.34 -9.17 -8.28
C LEU A 61 1.40 -9.86 -7.27
N SER A 62 0.94 -11.07 -7.57
CA SER A 62 -0.03 -11.79 -6.74
C SER A 62 0.51 -12.16 -5.35
N VAL A 63 1.83 -12.39 -5.22
CA VAL A 63 2.50 -12.68 -3.96
C VAL A 63 2.55 -11.44 -3.07
N GLU A 64 2.90 -10.30 -3.65
CA GLU A 64 2.93 -8.99 -3.01
C GLU A 64 1.53 -8.56 -2.57
N ARG A 65 0.51 -8.83 -3.40
CA ARG A 65 -0.90 -8.63 -3.02
C ARG A 65 -1.23 -9.40 -1.74
N ALA A 66 -0.97 -10.71 -1.73
CA ALA A 66 -1.25 -11.53 -0.55
C ALA A 66 -0.50 -11.03 0.69
N ALA A 67 0.76 -10.62 0.53
CA ALA A 67 1.59 -10.09 1.61
C ALA A 67 1.07 -8.75 2.17
N LEU A 68 0.62 -7.82 1.30
CA LEU A 68 0.01 -6.56 1.72
C LEU A 68 -1.29 -6.79 2.49
N TYR A 69 -2.17 -7.65 1.98
CA TYR A 69 -3.45 -7.96 2.62
C TYR A 69 -3.21 -8.60 3.99
N ARG A 70 -2.26 -9.54 4.08
CA ARG A 70 -1.88 -10.16 5.36
C ARG A 70 -1.37 -9.13 6.37
N THR A 71 -0.64 -8.11 5.93
CA THR A 71 -0.12 -7.05 6.81
C THR A 71 -1.25 -6.17 7.35
N VAL A 72 -2.24 -5.83 6.53
CA VAL A 72 -3.39 -5.01 6.97
C VAL A 72 -4.33 -5.80 7.89
N LEU A 73 -4.56 -7.08 7.56
CA LEU A 73 -5.48 -7.96 8.28
C LEU A 73 -4.83 -8.71 9.44
N ASP A 74 -3.58 -8.38 9.78
CA ASP A 74 -2.87 -9.03 10.88
C ASP A 74 -3.58 -8.79 12.22
N ASN A 75 -3.74 -9.86 13.01
CA ASN A 75 -4.33 -9.83 14.35
C ASN A 75 -5.64 -9.00 14.46
N PRO A 76 -6.73 -9.37 13.73
CA PRO A 76 -7.91 -8.51 13.57
C PRO A 76 -8.70 -8.28 14.87
N THR A 77 -8.52 -9.14 15.88
CA THR A 77 -9.15 -9.04 17.20
C THR A 77 -8.44 -8.05 18.12
N ASP A 78 -7.21 -7.63 17.80
CA ASP A 78 -6.50 -6.62 18.56
C ASP A 78 -7.18 -5.24 18.38
N LYS A 79 -7.35 -4.51 19.49
CA LYS A 79 -7.84 -3.13 19.48
C LYS A 79 -6.89 -2.19 18.73
N ASN A 80 -5.61 -2.53 18.69
CA ASN A 80 -4.56 -1.82 17.95
C ASN A 80 -4.17 -2.51 16.64
N SER A 81 -5.04 -3.36 16.08
CA SER A 81 -4.75 -4.01 14.79
C SER A 81 -4.47 -2.98 13.68
N PRO A 82 -3.60 -3.29 12.69
CA PRO A 82 -3.29 -2.40 11.58
C PRO A 82 -4.55 -1.89 10.89
N LEU A 83 -5.52 -2.77 10.60
CA LEU A 83 -6.81 -2.40 10.02
C LEU A 83 -7.54 -1.33 10.84
N ARG A 84 -7.65 -1.50 12.17
CA ARG A 84 -8.31 -0.51 13.05
C ARG A 84 -7.56 0.80 13.09
N GLN A 85 -6.22 0.76 13.13
CA GLN A 85 -5.41 1.97 13.11
C GLN A 85 -5.57 2.76 11.81
N LEU A 86 -5.70 2.06 10.68
CA LEU A 86 -5.87 2.68 9.37
C LEU A 86 -7.28 3.24 9.18
N VAL A 87 -8.33 2.47 9.50
CA VAL A 87 -9.72 2.88 9.26
C VAL A 87 -10.11 4.12 10.07
N ASN A 88 -9.51 4.30 11.25
CA ASN A 88 -9.75 5.45 12.13
C ASN A 88 -8.77 6.63 11.89
N ASP A 89 -7.83 6.52 10.95
CA ASP A 89 -6.89 7.59 10.63
C ASP A 89 -7.37 8.44 9.45
N LYS A 90 -7.14 9.75 9.52
CA LYS A 90 -7.57 10.72 8.49
C LYS A 90 -6.96 10.52 7.11
N PHE A 91 -5.82 9.81 7.00
CA PHE A 91 -5.19 9.43 5.73
C PHE A 91 -5.21 7.91 5.53
N GLY A 92 -5.01 7.12 6.59
CA GLY A 92 -4.98 5.66 6.51
C GLY A 92 -6.27 5.03 5.98
N ASN A 93 -7.42 5.67 6.18
CA ASN A 93 -8.72 5.16 5.73
C ASN A 93 -8.79 5.00 4.20
N TYR A 94 -8.08 5.84 3.43
CA TYR A 94 -8.05 5.75 1.97
C TYR A 94 -7.37 4.48 1.48
N ALA A 95 -6.30 4.03 2.16
CA ALA A 95 -5.62 2.78 1.83
C ALA A 95 -6.56 1.56 2.00
N VAL A 96 -7.36 1.55 3.08
CA VAL A 96 -8.34 0.48 3.33
C VAL A 96 -9.47 0.51 2.29
N GLN A 97 -9.98 1.70 1.95
CA GLN A 97 -10.98 1.84 0.89
C GLN A 97 -10.45 1.35 -0.46
N ARG A 98 -9.18 1.65 -0.79
CA ARG A 98 -8.54 1.21 -2.03
C ARG A 98 -8.37 -0.31 -2.08
N MET A 99 -8.02 -0.92 -0.95
CA MET A 99 -7.94 -2.37 -0.79
C MET A 99 -9.30 -3.05 -1.03
N ILE A 100 -10.40 -2.50 -0.50
CA ILE A 100 -11.75 -3.06 -0.65
C ILE A 100 -12.32 -2.81 -2.06
N LYS A 101 -12.05 -1.64 -2.65
CA LYS A 101 -12.57 -1.29 -3.97
C LYS A 101 -12.05 -2.21 -5.08
N HIS A 102 -10.87 -2.78 -4.87
CA HIS A 102 -10.14 -3.55 -5.89
C HIS A 102 -9.83 -4.98 -5.44
N SER A 103 -10.45 -5.46 -4.35
CA SER A 103 -10.37 -6.87 -3.90
C SER A 103 -11.25 -7.79 -4.74
#